data_AF-A0A7X7PCZ9-F1
#
_entry.id   AF-A0A7X7PCZ9-F1
#
_cell.length_a   1.000
_cell.length_b   1.000
_cell.length_c   1.000
_cell.angle_alpha   90.00
_cell.angle_beta   90.00
_cell.angle_gamma   90.00
#
_symmetry.space_group_name_H-M   'P 1'
#
loop_
_entity.id
_entity.type
_entity.pdbx_description
1 polymer ?
#
loop_
_entity_poly.entity_id
_entity_poly.type
_entity_poly.pdbx_seq_one_letter_code
_entity_poly.pdbx_strand_id
1 'polypeptide(L)'
;MERREQVGPINRDDAQSQLESLAADRAAAGARAAAPWWLIMLHGASIAGFALSFGLGDGQAVGFGVSALVFVGLGVIRPWVTRTHAEPWSRSKRAVAPGVIQLLLAVIIIAVGVIAYDQFGIEWALWPTALLAGGTTVLFGMQMERALTRDVAEGA
;
A
#
# COMPACT_ATOMS: atom_id res chain seq x y z
N MET A 1 -8.11 18.92 45.30
CA MET A 1 -9.02 19.89 44.65
C MET A 1 -9.35 19.35 43.27
N GLU A 2 -10.47 18.65 43.14
CA GLU A 2 -10.96 18.12 41.86
C GLU A 2 -11.66 19.24 41.09
N ARG A 3 -11.07 19.66 39.96
CA ARG A 3 -11.71 20.61 39.05
C ARG A 3 -12.77 19.82 38.25
N ARG A 4 -13.97 19.70 38.80
CA ARG A 4 -15.14 19.22 38.05
C ARG A 4 -15.48 20.28 37.02
N GLU A 5 -15.10 20.05 35.76
CA GLU A 5 -15.59 20.83 34.64
C GLU A 5 -17.13 20.71 34.62
N GLN A 6 -17.81 21.79 34.98
CA GLN A 6 -19.23 21.94 34.72
C GLN A 6 -19.40 22.03 33.20
N VAL A 7 -19.68 20.90 32.57
CA VAL A 7 -20.16 20.85 31.20
C VAL A 7 -21.56 21.46 31.21
N GLY A 8 -21.66 22.75 30.87
CA GLY A 8 -22.93 23.42 30.64
C GLY A 8 -23.73 22.72 29.52
N PRO A 9 -25.04 23.00 29.37
CA PRO A 9 -25.86 22.33 28.37
C PRO A 9 -25.21 22.48 26.99
N ILE A 10 -24.79 21.35 26.41
CA ILE A 10 -24.17 21.32 25.08
C ILE A 10 -25.23 21.80 24.10
N ASN A 11 -25.02 23.00 23.56
CA ASN A 11 -25.85 23.52 22.50
C ASN A 11 -25.69 22.63 21.27
N ARG A 12 -26.81 22.12 20.76
CA ARG A 12 -26.83 21.16 19.65
C ARG A 12 -26.16 21.75 18.41
N ASP A 13 -26.34 23.04 18.17
CA ASP A 13 -25.78 23.74 17.01
C ASP A 13 -24.26 23.89 17.13
N ASP A 14 -23.76 24.17 18.33
CA ASP A 14 -22.32 24.24 18.61
C ASP A 14 -21.66 22.87 18.48
N ALA A 15 -22.32 21.81 19.00
CA ALA A 15 -21.85 20.44 18.82
C ALA A 15 -21.84 20.00 17.34
N GLN A 16 -22.87 20.40 16.58
CA GLN A 16 -22.94 20.09 15.16
C GLN A 16 -21.84 20.81 14.37
N SER A 17 -21.60 22.09 14.65
CA SER A 17 -20.54 22.86 14.00
C SER A 17 -19.14 22.28 14.29
N GLN A 18 -18.90 21.78 15.51
CA GLN A 18 -17.65 21.11 15.87
C GLN A 18 -17.49 19.76 15.17
N LEU A 19 -18.58 19.00 15.00
CA LEU A 19 -18.54 17.74 14.25
C LEU A 19 -18.27 17.98 12.76
N GLU A 20 -18.85 19.04 12.18
CA GLU A 20 -18.62 19.44 10.79
C GLU A 20 -17.16 19.89 10.58
N SER A 21 -16.60 20.68 11.50
CA SER A 21 -15.18 21.07 11.44
C SER A 21 -14.25 19.86 11.58
N LEU A 22 -14.56 18.92 12.49
CA LEU A 22 -13.83 17.66 12.63
C LEU A 22 -13.91 16.79 11.37
N ALA A 23 -15.07 16.74 10.70
CA ALA A 23 -15.22 16.01 9.45
C ALA A 23 -14.38 16.64 8.33
N ALA A 24 -14.35 17.97 8.23
CA ALA A 24 -13.51 18.69 7.28
C ALA A 24 -12.01 18.44 7.52
N ASP A 25 -11.57 18.48 8.78
CA ASP A 25 -10.18 18.20 9.16
C ASP A 25 -9.79 16.73 8.87
N ARG A 26 -10.69 15.77 9.10
CA ARG A 26 -10.47 14.35 8.76
C ARG A 26 -10.34 14.14 7.26
N ALA A 27 -11.17 14.78 6.45
CA ALA A 27 -11.08 14.70 4.99
C ALA A 27 -9.74 15.27 4.48
N ALA A 28 -9.32 16.42 5.02
CA ALA A 28 -8.03 17.03 4.69
C ALA A 28 -6.83 16.18 5.15
N ALA A 29 -6.93 15.53 6.32
CA ALA A 29 -5.93 14.59 6.83
C ALA A 29 -5.85 13.32 5.97
N GLY A 30 -7.00 12.77 5.54
CA GLY A 30 -7.07 11.60 4.66
C GLY A 30 -6.34 11.83 3.34
N ALA A 31 -6.53 12.99 2.70
CA ALA A 31 -5.85 13.35 1.46
C ALA A 31 -4.32 13.46 1.63
N ARG A 32 -3.84 13.88 2.81
CA ARG A 32 -2.40 13.95 3.13
C ARG A 32 -1.81 12.60 3.54
N ALA A 33 -2.63 11.69 4.07
CA ALA A 33 -2.20 10.36 4.50
C ALA A 33 -1.98 9.38 3.34
N ALA A 34 -2.60 9.63 2.18
CA ALA A 34 -2.45 8.80 0.99
C ALA A 34 -1.02 8.84 0.46
N ALA A 35 -0.45 7.67 0.18
CA ALA A 35 0.86 7.59 -0.47
C ALA A 35 0.82 8.21 -1.87
N PRO A 36 1.87 8.96 -2.28
CA PRO A 36 1.92 9.51 -3.63
C PRO A 36 2.06 8.39 -4.67
N TRP A 37 1.46 8.60 -5.84
CA TRP A 37 1.35 7.59 -6.90
C TRP A 37 2.71 7.00 -7.33
N TRP A 38 3.78 7.80 -7.33
CA TRP A 38 5.11 7.34 -7.72
C TRP A 38 5.65 6.28 -6.77
N LEU A 39 5.30 6.34 -5.48
CA LEU A 39 5.76 5.40 -4.45
C LEU A 39 5.10 4.02 -4.67
N ILE A 40 3.84 4.03 -5.10
CA ILE A 40 3.09 2.82 -5.49
C ILE A 40 3.70 2.21 -6.78
N MET A 41 4.01 3.06 -7.77
CA MET A 41 4.65 2.61 -9.01
C MET A 41 6.02 1.98 -8.75
N LEU A 42 6.84 2.56 -7.86
CA LEU A 42 8.13 2.00 -7.51
C LEU A 42 8.02 0.66 -6.76
N HIS A 43 7.00 0.47 -5.92
CA HIS A 43 6.71 -0.85 -5.35
C HIS A 43 6.38 -1.87 -6.45
N GLY A 44 5.49 -1.52 -7.37
CA GLY A 44 5.18 -2.37 -8.54
C GLY A 44 6.42 -2.70 -9.36
N ALA A 45 7.27 -1.71 -9.62
CA ALA A 45 8.54 -1.90 -10.35
C ALA A 45 9.50 -2.82 -9.60
N SER A 46 9.59 -2.73 -8.27
CA SER A 46 10.44 -3.63 -7.48
C SER A 46 9.94 -5.08 -7.52
N ILE A 47 8.63 -5.32 -7.53
CA ILE A 47 8.07 -6.67 -7.71
C ILE A 47 8.30 -7.20 -9.13
N ALA A 48 8.15 -6.34 -10.15
CA ALA A 48 8.47 -6.69 -11.53
C ALA A 48 9.97 -7.02 -11.69
N GLY A 49 10.86 -6.23 -11.09
CA GLY A 49 12.30 -6.47 -11.06
C GLY A 49 12.65 -7.78 -10.36
N PHE A 50 11.95 -8.11 -9.27
CA PHE A 50 12.11 -9.39 -8.59
C PHE A 50 11.75 -10.56 -9.52
N ALA A 51 10.63 -10.49 -10.24
CA ALA A 51 10.25 -11.52 -11.20
C ALA A 51 11.25 -11.65 -12.37
N LEU A 52 11.74 -10.52 -12.91
CA LEU A 52 12.74 -10.53 -13.98
C LEU A 52 14.11 -11.05 -13.53
N SER A 53 14.41 -10.98 -12.23
CA SER A 53 15.69 -11.41 -11.69
C SER A 53 15.94 -12.92 -11.87
N PHE A 54 14.88 -13.73 -12.04
CA PHE A 54 15.01 -15.15 -12.40
C PHE A 54 15.71 -15.35 -13.75
N GLY A 55 15.64 -14.38 -14.66
CA GLY A 55 16.32 -14.42 -15.96
C GLY A 55 17.80 -14.03 -15.92
N LEU A 56 18.36 -13.67 -14.75
CA LEU A 56 19.74 -13.17 -14.64
C LEU A 56 20.80 -14.28 -14.49
N GLY A 57 20.41 -15.55 -14.41
CA GLY A 57 21.33 -16.66 -14.16
C GLY A 57 22.12 -16.45 -12.86
N ASP A 58 23.46 -16.43 -12.94
CA ASP A 58 24.34 -16.22 -11.78
C ASP A 58 24.08 -14.89 -11.05
N GLY A 59 23.50 -13.89 -11.72
CA GLY A 59 23.14 -12.60 -11.15
C GLY A 59 21.81 -12.58 -10.38
N GLN A 60 21.06 -13.68 -10.35
CA GLN A 60 19.71 -13.75 -9.78
C GLN A 60 19.65 -13.29 -8.31
N ALA A 61 20.60 -13.74 -7.48
CA ALA A 61 20.65 -13.36 -6.06
C ALA A 61 20.85 -11.85 -5.88
N VAL A 62 21.65 -11.22 -6.74
CA VAL A 62 21.87 -9.75 -6.72
C VAL A 62 20.57 -9.03 -7.12
N GLY A 63 19.89 -9.50 -8.17
CA GLY A 63 18.61 -8.94 -8.61
C GLY A 63 17.52 -9.02 -7.53
N PHE A 64 17.43 -10.16 -6.83
CA PHE A 64 16.56 -10.33 -5.67
C PHE A 64 16.93 -9.38 -4.53
N GLY A 65 18.21 -9.28 -4.19
CA GLY A 65 18.71 -8.39 -3.16
C GLY A 65 18.35 -6.94 -3.44
N VAL A 66 18.63 -6.45 -4.65
CA VAL A 66 18.30 -5.07 -5.06
C VAL A 66 16.79 -4.83 -5.03
N SER A 67 16.00 -5.75 -5.58
CA SER A 67 14.54 -5.61 -5.62
C SER A 67 13.93 -5.57 -4.21
N ALA A 68 14.40 -6.46 -3.32
CA ALA A 68 13.96 -6.50 -1.93
C ALA A 68 14.39 -5.23 -1.16
N LEU A 69 15.63 -4.77 -1.32
CA LEU A 69 16.11 -3.54 -0.69
C LEU A 69 15.32 -2.32 -1.14
N VAL A 70 14.99 -2.22 -2.43
CA VAL A 70 14.13 -1.15 -2.95
C VAL A 70 12.73 -1.26 -2.35
N PHE A 71 12.10 -2.44 -2.37
CA PHE A 71 10.76 -2.64 -1.82
C PHE A 71 10.69 -2.25 -0.34
N VAL A 72 11.61 -2.76 0.49
CA VAL A 72 11.67 -2.45 1.92
C VAL A 72 12.01 -0.97 2.14
N GLY A 73 12.98 -0.43 1.40
CA GLY A 73 13.39 0.97 1.48
C GLY A 73 12.23 1.93 1.20
N LEU A 74 11.39 1.62 0.20
CA LEU A 74 10.19 2.41 -0.08
C LEU A 74 9.18 2.36 1.07
N GLY A 75 9.00 1.20 1.71
CA GLY A 75 8.19 1.07 2.94
C GLY A 75 8.71 1.92 4.09
N VAL A 76 10.03 1.96 4.29
CA VAL A 76 10.70 2.76 5.34
C VAL A 76 10.63 4.26 5.04
N ILE A 77 10.71 4.67 3.78
CA ILE A 77 10.65 6.08 3.36
C ILE A 77 9.21 6.61 3.41
N ARG A 78 8.21 5.75 3.26
CA ARG A 78 6.80 6.15 3.20
C ARG A 78 6.37 7.09 4.34
N PRO A 79 6.63 6.82 5.64
CA PRO A 79 6.25 7.72 6.72
C PRO A 79 6.89 9.11 6.62
N TRP A 80 8.09 9.20 6.06
CA TRP A 80 8.80 10.47 5.85
C TRP A 80 8.12 11.30 4.75
N VAL A 81 7.59 10.62 3.73
CA VAL A 81 6.91 11.24 2.60
C VAL A 81 5.47 11.63 2.95
N THR A 82 4.70 10.71 3.54
CA THR A 82 3.30 10.96 3.90
C THR A 82 3.14 11.74 5.20
N ARG A 83 4.23 11.89 6.00
CA ARG A 83 4.22 12.48 7.35
C ARG A 83 3.23 11.78 8.29
N THR A 84 2.91 10.52 7.99
CA THR A 84 1.97 9.70 8.76
C THR A 84 2.53 8.28 8.90
N HIS A 85 2.38 7.69 10.09
CA HIS A 85 2.62 6.26 10.29
C HIS A 85 1.37 5.41 10.00
N ALA A 86 0.40 5.97 9.25
CA ALA A 86 -0.81 5.28 8.87
C ALA A 86 -0.50 4.33 7.72
N GLU A 87 -0.15 3.09 8.04
CA GLU A 87 -0.03 2.05 7.04
C GLU A 87 -1.43 1.44 6.76
N PRO A 88 -1.81 1.24 5.48
CA PRO A 88 -3.10 0.69 5.12
C PRO A 88 -3.36 -0.65 5.82
N TRP A 89 -2.34 -1.50 5.91
CA TRP A 89 -2.41 -2.85 6.48
C TRP A 89 -2.64 -2.90 7.98
N SER A 90 -2.13 -1.93 8.73
CA SER A 90 -2.25 -1.91 10.20
C SER A 90 -3.46 -1.11 10.68
N ARG A 91 -3.93 -0.16 9.87
CA ARG A 91 -4.95 0.83 10.29
C ARG A 91 -6.29 0.71 9.58
N SER A 92 -6.35 0.13 8.37
CA SER A 92 -7.59 -0.01 7.62
C SER A 92 -8.00 -1.48 7.51
N LYS A 93 -9.10 -1.85 8.18
CA LYS A 93 -9.70 -3.19 8.03
C LYS A 93 -10.13 -3.47 6.58
N ARG A 94 -10.54 -2.42 5.87
CA ARG A 94 -10.94 -2.51 4.46
C ARG A 94 -9.75 -2.74 3.51
N ALA A 95 -8.53 -2.39 3.93
CA ALA A 95 -7.32 -2.61 3.16
C ALA A 95 -6.68 -4.00 3.38
N VAL A 96 -7.05 -4.73 4.44
CA VAL A 96 -6.49 -6.07 4.73
C VAL A 96 -6.80 -7.08 3.64
N ALA A 97 -8.08 -7.22 3.26
CA ALA A 97 -8.51 -8.17 2.23
C ALA A 97 -7.84 -7.92 0.86
N PRO A 98 -7.87 -6.70 0.27
CA PRO A 98 -7.20 -6.44 -1.00
C PRO A 98 -5.68 -6.66 -0.91
N GLY A 99 -5.08 -6.37 0.24
CA GLY A 99 -3.68 -6.67 0.47
C GLY A 99 -3.37 -8.18 0.46
N VAL A 100 -4.10 -8.99 1.22
CA VAL A 100 -3.92 -10.45 1.22
C VAL A 100 -4.14 -11.04 -0.17
N ILE A 101 -5.17 -10.56 -0.87
CA ILE A 101 -5.45 -10.97 -2.25
C ILE A 101 -4.27 -10.62 -3.17
N GLN A 102 -3.74 -9.40 -3.08
CA GLN A 102 -2.57 -8.98 -3.85
C GLN A 102 -1.37 -9.90 -3.58
N LEU A 103 -1.06 -10.18 -2.31
CA LEU A 103 0.09 -11.02 -1.94
C LEU A 103 -0.06 -12.42 -2.55
N LEU A 104 -1.22 -13.06 -2.35
CA LEU A 104 -1.49 -14.39 -2.90
C LEU A 104 -1.44 -14.39 -4.43
N LEU A 105 -2.03 -13.40 -5.06
CA LEU A 105 -2.07 -13.28 -6.52
C LEU A 105 -0.66 -13.06 -7.09
N ALA A 106 0.14 -12.19 -6.49
CA ALA A 106 1.52 -11.95 -6.89
C ALA A 106 2.38 -13.22 -6.76
N VAL A 107 2.24 -13.96 -5.65
CA VAL A 107 2.93 -15.24 -5.45
C VAL A 107 2.54 -16.25 -6.52
N ILE A 108 1.25 -16.39 -6.83
CA ILE A 108 0.76 -17.31 -7.87
C ILE A 108 1.30 -16.91 -9.25
N ILE A 109 1.21 -15.62 -9.62
CA ILE A 109 1.70 -15.12 -10.91
C ILE A 109 3.19 -15.39 -11.06
N ILE A 110 3.99 -15.08 -10.04
CA ILE A 110 5.44 -15.29 -10.05
C ILE A 110 5.74 -16.79 -10.13
N ALA A 111 5.10 -17.62 -9.31
CA ALA A 111 5.32 -19.07 -9.32
C ALA A 111 5.02 -19.69 -10.68
N VAL A 112 3.87 -19.36 -11.29
CA VAL A 112 3.50 -19.85 -12.62
C VAL A 112 4.49 -19.38 -13.69
N GLY A 113 4.91 -18.12 -13.63
CA GLY A 113 5.91 -17.56 -14.55
C GLY A 113 7.26 -18.23 -14.46
N VAL A 114 7.75 -18.43 -13.23
CA VAL A 114 9.03 -19.08 -12.96
C VAL A 114 8.98 -20.55 -13.37
N ILE A 115 7.89 -21.26 -13.10
CA ILE A 115 7.71 -22.64 -13.58
C ILE A 115 7.72 -22.68 -15.12
N ALA A 116 7.01 -21.77 -15.79
CA ALA A 116 7.03 -21.67 -17.25
C ALA A 116 8.44 -21.42 -17.82
N TYR A 117 9.22 -20.57 -17.15
CA TYR A 117 10.60 -20.26 -17.51
C TYR A 117 11.54 -21.45 -17.26
N ASP A 118 11.62 -21.94 -16.02
CA ASP A 118 12.60 -22.95 -15.60
C ASP A 118 12.27 -24.37 -16.08
N GLN A 119 10.99 -24.76 -16.05
CA GLN A 119 10.58 -26.15 -16.33
C GLN A 119 10.21 -26.37 -17.80
N PHE A 120 9.65 -25.35 -18.46
CA PHE A 120 9.18 -25.45 -19.84
C PHE A 120 10.08 -24.70 -20.84
N GLY A 121 11.12 -24.01 -20.36
CA GLY A 121 12.05 -23.26 -21.22
C GLY A 121 11.41 -22.09 -21.94
N ILE A 122 10.29 -21.57 -21.44
CA ILE A 122 9.56 -20.45 -22.06
C ILE A 122 10.22 -19.14 -21.61
N GLU A 123 11.33 -18.78 -22.25
CA GLU A 123 12.16 -17.63 -21.87
C GLU A 123 11.38 -16.31 -21.78
N TRP A 124 10.42 -16.10 -22.68
CA TRP A 124 9.63 -14.88 -22.71
C TRP A 124 8.59 -14.81 -21.59
N ALA A 125 8.33 -15.89 -20.84
CA ALA A 125 7.30 -15.94 -19.79
C ALA A 125 7.57 -14.99 -18.63
N LEU A 126 8.82 -14.59 -18.39
CA LEU A 126 9.16 -13.64 -17.33
C LEU A 126 8.62 -12.23 -17.59
N TRP A 127 8.51 -11.81 -18.85
CA TRP A 127 7.95 -10.49 -19.22
C TRP A 127 6.47 -10.32 -18.81
N PRO A 128 5.53 -11.18 -19.24
CA PRO A 128 4.14 -11.08 -18.80
C PRO A 128 4.02 -11.31 -17.29
N THR A 129 4.83 -12.18 -16.69
CA THR A 129 4.84 -12.38 -15.23
C THR A 129 5.22 -11.11 -14.48
N ALA A 130 6.29 -10.42 -14.92
CA ALA A 130 6.72 -9.16 -14.32
C ALA A 130 5.66 -8.06 -14.49
N LEU A 131 5.06 -7.94 -15.68
CA LEU A 131 3.99 -6.98 -15.96
C LEU A 131 2.74 -7.26 -15.12
N LEU A 132 2.34 -8.52 -14.99
CA LEU A 132 1.17 -8.91 -14.20
C LEU A 132 1.43 -8.73 -12.70
N ALA A 133 2.56 -9.18 -12.17
CA ALA A 133 2.89 -9.05 -10.74
C ALA A 133 3.10 -7.58 -10.33
N GLY A 134 3.83 -6.81 -11.13
CA GLY A 134 4.00 -5.37 -10.92
C GLY A 134 2.69 -4.60 -11.10
N GLY A 135 1.94 -4.88 -12.16
CA GLY A 135 0.67 -4.23 -12.47
C GLY A 135 -0.39 -4.47 -11.39
N THR A 136 -0.55 -5.71 -10.94
CA THR A 136 -1.45 -6.05 -9.82
C THR A 136 -1.02 -5.38 -8.53
N THR A 137 0.28 -5.34 -8.22
CA THR A 137 0.82 -4.60 -7.07
C THR A 137 0.43 -3.12 -7.11
N VAL A 138 0.53 -2.47 -8.27
CA VAL A 138 0.12 -1.07 -8.44
C VAL A 138 -1.39 -0.91 -8.26
N LEU A 139 -2.19 -1.77 -8.90
CA LEU A 139 -3.65 -1.70 -8.84
C LEU A 139 -4.17 -1.89 -7.42
N PHE A 140 -3.70 -2.91 -6.71
CA PHE A 140 -4.11 -3.15 -5.33
C PHE A 140 -3.53 -2.10 -4.38
N GLY A 141 -2.29 -1.65 -4.58
CA GLY A 141 -1.73 -0.53 -3.83
C GLY A 141 -2.62 0.71 -3.90
N MET A 142 -3.08 1.09 -5.10
CA MET A 142 -4.04 2.19 -5.26
C MET A 142 -5.37 1.94 -4.56
N GLN A 143 -5.91 0.72 -4.61
CA GLN A 143 -7.15 0.38 -3.91
C GLN A 143 -7.00 0.47 -2.39
N MET A 144 -5.86 0.02 -1.85
CA MET A 144 -5.55 0.07 -0.43
C MET A 144 -5.39 1.50 0.07
N GLU A 145 -4.72 2.38 -0.70
CA GLU A 145 -4.64 3.81 -0.37
C GLU A 145 -6.03 4.48 -0.38
N ARG A 146 -6.89 4.12 -1.34
CA ARG A 146 -8.28 4.61 -1.39
C ARG A 146 -9.09 4.12 -0.20
N ALA A 147 -8.91 2.86 0.22
CA ALA A 147 -9.55 2.31 1.41
C ALA A 147 -9.10 3.02 2.68
N LEU A 148 -7.79 3.24 2.84
CA LEU A 148 -7.23 4.00 3.96
C LEU A 148 -7.77 5.43 4.00
N THR A 149 -7.83 6.12 2.86
CA THR A 149 -8.36 7.49 2.77
C THR A 149 -9.83 7.55 3.18
N ARG A 150 -10.63 6.55 2.79
CA ARG A 150 -12.04 6.44 3.20
C ARG A 150 -12.20 6.18 4.68
N ASP A 151 -11.41 5.25 5.25
CA ASP A 151 -11.47 4.95 6.68
C ASP A 151 -11.08 6.17 7.52
N VAL A 152 -10.06 6.93 7.10
CA VAL A 152 -9.68 8.20 7.75
C VAL A 152 -10.78 9.26 7.65
N ALA A 153 -11.44 9.40 6.50
CA ALA A 153 -12.55 10.33 6.31
C ALA A 153 -13.77 9.95 7.16
N GLU A 154 -14.05 8.65 7.30
CA GLU A 154 -15.13 8.11 8.13
C GLU A 154 -14.79 8.08 9.63
N GLY A 155 -13.53 8.29 10.01
CA GLY A 155 -13.05 8.27 11.39
C GLY A 155 -12.98 6.86 12.00
N ALA A 156 -12.76 5.85 11.17
CA ALA A 156 -12.67 4.43 11.54
C ALA A 156 -11.27 4.02 12.02
#